data_AF-A0A9P4MYY6-F1
#
_entry.id   AF-A0A9P4MYY6-F1
#
_cell.length_a   1.000
_cell.length_b   1.000
_cell.length_c   1.000
_cell.angle_alpha   90.00
_cell.angle_beta   90.00
_cell.angle_gamma   90.00
#
_symmetry.space_group_name_H-M   'P 1'
#
loop_
_entity.id
_entity.type
_entity.pdbx_description
1 polymer ?
#
loop_
_entity_poly.entity_id
_entity_poly.type
_entity_poly.pdbx_seq_one_letter_code
_entity_poly.pdbx_strand_id
1 'polypeptide(L)'
;MRFSQYFQNLLPLGLPASGSAIPRDTIDLDNSEASDPTTRPKSLNRPPRPDNPFAAGLNTAPSSCRDFMKPSEQCITDLQAQPGAVTAFSGGEMKWDSDYESDDKQQAMCQTAAWDAITLARFADQEPDPHNVHYITLWKTWMGPDCSTQQKRIAGPQGLLPYLEGWQEFWWLRMDLQGMVWIQYKIDQIEEELTNGNTEKERKAEWQKNAGQMILHKMMHLDSALKVIDGVQARTAVYFPVAQASARRFFNLNQEGSVTRANTNVDSYAWLAKSKYCYDLTGYFPAPPNYKAIDDSLSAEELDGFVLDFSLITEGTQDTEIESRLNNVVSRFGTPPSALAPKPRKPLSITMVSNVNSHAVKSCGETEGEKLTPEEGSADVELLPDVAGNTKNLPWPGGSFKLNIEGDEYEDKSDSTNPGRLFCPKKEISCAEDSVKSKKVRSLKCGDRVFFHAVVYCDF
;
A
#
# COMPACT_ATOMS: atom_id res chain seq x y z
N MET A 1 44.70 -12.11 26.34
CA MET A 1 44.67 -11.54 27.71
C MET A 1 45.16 -10.10 27.67
N ARG A 2 44.54 -9.21 28.48
CA ARG A 2 44.63 -7.73 28.57
C ARG A 2 43.58 -7.01 27.72
N PHE A 3 42.34 -6.87 28.23
CA PHE A 3 41.77 -5.76 29.05
C PHE A 3 41.71 -4.44 28.27
N SER A 4 40.53 -4.08 27.73
CA SER A 4 39.48 -3.25 28.38
C SER A 4 39.85 -1.76 28.44
N GLN A 5 39.29 -0.99 27.50
CA GLN A 5 39.02 0.43 27.69
C GLN A 5 37.55 0.67 27.31
N TYR A 6 36.71 0.64 28.34
CA TYR A 6 35.35 1.15 28.33
C TYR A 6 35.37 2.65 28.01
N PHE A 7 34.75 3.04 26.90
CA PHE A 7 34.36 4.43 26.66
C PHE A 7 33.17 4.76 27.56
N GLN A 8 33.41 5.61 28.56
CA GLN A 8 32.38 6.30 29.31
C GLN A 8 31.80 7.42 28.43
N ASN A 9 30.77 7.14 27.65
CA ASN A 9 29.89 8.18 27.13
C ASN A 9 28.88 8.53 28.25
N LEU A 10 29.24 9.54 29.04
CA LEU A 10 28.31 10.24 29.91
C LEU A 10 27.30 10.97 29.02
N LEU A 11 26.13 10.37 28.83
CA LEU A 11 24.94 11.07 28.36
C LEU A 11 24.63 12.19 29.36
N PRO A 12 24.56 13.47 28.96
CA PRO A 12 23.93 14.47 29.80
C PRO A 12 22.45 14.10 29.91
N LEU A 13 22.01 13.76 31.12
CA LEU A 13 20.60 13.73 31.50
C LEU A 13 20.06 15.15 31.32
N GLY A 14 19.58 15.44 30.11
CA GLY A 14 18.84 16.65 29.81
C GLY A 14 17.61 16.71 30.71
N LEU A 15 17.37 17.89 31.28
CA LEU A 15 16.13 18.24 31.97
C LEU A 15 14.93 17.72 31.18
N PRO A 16 13.96 17.02 31.81
CA PRO A 16 12.71 16.75 31.12
C PRO A 16 12.11 18.10 30.75
N ALA A 17 11.99 18.35 29.45
CA ALA A 17 11.21 19.46 28.95
C ALA A 17 9.85 19.39 29.63
N SER A 18 9.44 20.49 30.26
CA SER A 18 8.12 20.64 30.88
C SER A 18 7.04 20.59 29.80
N GLY A 19 6.79 19.40 29.26
CA GLY A 19 5.58 19.11 28.52
C GLY A 19 4.44 19.26 29.51
N SER A 20 3.66 20.32 29.36
CA SER A 20 2.39 20.46 30.06
C SER A 20 1.61 19.16 29.83
N ALA A 21 1.39 18.38 30.89
CA ALA A 21 0.59 17.17 30.80
C ALA A 21 -0.82 17.59 30.37
N ILE A 22 -1.13 17.41 29.09
CA ILE A 22 -2.49 17.60 28.56
C ILE A 22 -3.36 16.57 29.30
N PRO A 23 -4.43 16.98 30.01
CA PRO A 23 -5.32 16.06 30.70
C PRO A 23 -5.82 14.98 29.75
N ARG A 24 -5.64 13.71 30.12
CA ARG A 24 -5.88 12.53 29.27
C ARG A 24 -7.36 12.24 28.99
N ASP A 25 -8.29 12.90 29.66
CA ASP A 25 -9.67 12.38 29.82
C ASP A 25 -10.66 12.74 28.70
N THR A 26 -10.27 13.45 27.64
CA THR A 26 -11.20 13.84 26.56
C THR A 26 -10.62 13.85 25.16
N ILE A 27 -9.53 13.13 24.89
CA ILE A 27 -8.97 13.14 23.53
C ILE A 27 -9.80 12.22 22.63
N ASP A 28 -10.54 12.85 21.72
CA ASP A 28 -11.29 12.18 20.67
C ASP A 28 -10.32 11.60 19.63
N LEU A 29 -10.25 10.26 19.56
CA LEU A 29 -9.42 9.54 18.59
C LEU A 29 -9.87 9.75 17.14
N ASP A 30 -11.13 10.14 16.94
CA ASP A 30 -11.75 10.35 15.65
C ASP A 30 -11.60 11.81 15.15
N ASN A 31 -11.11 12.70 16.03
CA ASN A 31 -10.76 14.08 15.71
C ASN A 31 -9.28 14.37 16.00
N SER A 32 -8.43 14.20 14.99
CA SER A 32 -6.99 14.40 15.13
C SER A 32 -6.57 15.83 15.48
N GLU A 33 -7.40 16.80 15.11
CA GLU A 33 -7.16 18.22 15.40
C GLU A 33 -7.60 18.61 16.81
N ALA A 34 -8.37 17.78 17.52
CA ALA A 34 -8.81 18.06 18.89
C ALA A 34 -7.64 18.20 19.87
N SER A 35 -6.48 17.64 19.51
CA SER A 35 -5.27 17.71 20.33
C SER A 35 -4.32 18.84 19.92
N ASP A 36 -4.69 19.65 18.93
CA ASP A 36 -3.89 20.81 18.54
C ASP A 36 -3.81 21.82 19.70
N PRO A 37 -2.65 22.47 19.89
CA PRO A 37 -2.48 23.44 20.96
C PRO A 37 -3.39 24.64 20.70
N THR A 38 -4.21 24.96 21.71
CA THR A 38 -5.08 26.15 21.71
C THR A 38 -4.29 27.45 21.79
N THR A 39 -3.05 27.37 22.27
CA THR A 39 -2.11 28.50 22.31
C THR A 39 -0.90 28.18 21.46
N ARG A 40 -0.52 29.15 20.62
CA ARG A 40 0.60 28.95 19.73
C ARG A 40 1.91 28.77 20.51
N PRO A 41 2.78 27.82 20.11
CA PRO A 41 4.13 27.76 20.66
C PRO A 41 4.89 29.05 20.33
N LYS A 42 5.50 29.67 21.36
CA LYS A 42 6.32 30.89 21.19
C LYS A 42 7.67 30.61 20.54
N SER A 43 8.11 29.36 20.59
CA SER A 43 9.35 28.85 20.01
C SER A 43 9.15 27.37 19.70
N LEU A 44 9.71 26.89 18.59
CA LEU A 44 9.68 25.48 18.27
C LEU A 44 10.82 24.74 18.98
N ASN A 45 10.52 23.54 19.48
CA ASN A 45 11.55 22.65 19.98
C ASN A 45 12.16 21.89 18.80
N ARG A 46 13.20 22.46 18.17
CA ARG A 46 13.85 21.86 17.01
C ARG A 46 14.49 20.51 17.41
N PRO A 47 14.01 19.36 16.90
CA PRO A 47 14.62 18.07 17.23
C PRO A 47 16.09 18.06 16.82
N PRO A 48 16.99 17.47 17.64
CA PRO A 48 18.40 17.41 17.30
C PRO A 48 18.58 16.64 15.99
N ARG A 49 19.33 17.22 15.07
CA ARG A 49 19.70 16.56 13.83
C ARG A 49 20.94 15.70 14.08
N PRO A 50 20.99 14.44 13.60
CA PRO A 50 22.21 13.63 13.72
C PRO A 50 23.36 14.25 12.91
N ASP A 51 24.60 13.88 13.21
CA ASP A 51 25.77 14.28 12.40
C ASP A 51 25.54 13.96 10.92
N ASN A 52 26.00 14.85 10.03
CA ASN A 52 25.85 14.69 8.58
C ASN A 52 26.79 13.58 8.09
N PRO A 53 26.29 12.39 7.72
CA PRO A 53 27.16 11.33 7.24
C PRO A 53 27.69 11.62 5.82
N PHE A 54 27.11 12.60 5.12
CA PHE A 54 27.49 13.03 3.78
C PHE A 54 28.45 14.22 3.76
N ALA A 55 29.00 14.64 4.91
CA ALA A 55 29.89 15.80 4.99
C ALA A 55 31.17 15.64 4.14
N ALA A 56 31.61 14.41 3.89
CA ALA A 56 32.76 14.10 3.02
C ALA A 56 32.41 14.03 1.53
N GLY A 57 31.13 14.19 1.17
CA GLY A 57 30.61 13.99 -0.18
C GLY A 57 30.16 12.56 -0.46
N LEU A 58 29.72 12.31 -1.70
CA LEU A 58 29.40 10.97 -2.21
C LEU A 58 30.52 10.52 -3.15
N ASN A 59 30.86 9.24 -3.10
CA ASN A 59 31.78 8.64 -4.07
C ASN A 59 31.09 8.55 -5.44
N THR A 60 31.86 8.68 -6.51
CA THR A 60 31.39 8.37 -7.86
C THR A 60 31.44 6.87 -8.09
N ALA A 61 30.41 6.33 -8.72
CA ALA A 61 30.36 4.95 -9.12
C ALA A 61 31.45 4.62 -10.16
N PRO A 62 31.93 3.37 -10.22
CA PRO A 62 32.94 2.97 -11.19
C PRO A 62 32.51 3.24 -12.63
N SER A 63 33.45 3.58 -13.51
CA SER A 63 33.18 3.82 -14.94
C SER A 63 32.71 2.56 -15.71
N SER A 64 32.80 1.38 -15.09
CA SER A 64 32.22 0.13 -15.60
C SER A 64 30.70 0.09 -15.47
N CYS A 65 30.13 0.94 -14.62
CA CYS A 65 28.71 1.11 -14.41
C CYS A 65 28.12 2.15 -15.36
N ARG A 66 27.91 1.75 -16.62
CA ARG A 66 27.31 2.61 -17.65
C ARG A 66 25.79 2.46 -17.79
N ASP A 67 25.24 1.34 -17.32
CA ASP A 67 23.82 1.04 -17.34
C ASP A 67 23.43 0.45 -15.98
N PHE A 68 23.01 1.28 -15.05
CA PHE A 68 22.56 0.79 -13.75
C PHE A 68 21.19 0.11 -13.80
N MET A 69 20.41 0.24 -14.89
CA MET A 69 19.18 -0.53 -15.04
C MET A 69 19.49 -1.99 -15.39
N LYS A 70 20.66 -2.24 -15.98
CA LYS A 70 21.20 -3.57 -16.30
C LYS A 70 22.70 -3.60 -16.01
N PRO A 71 23.10 -3.56 -14.73
CA PRO A 71 24.50 -3.47 -14.34
C PRO A 71 25.27 -4.69 -14.88
N SER A 72 26.42 -4.44 -15.51
CA SER A 72 27.32 -5.52 -15.93
C SER A 72 27.90 -6.24 -14.71
N GLU A 73 28.34 -7.50 -14.87
CA GLU A 73 29.06 -8.22 -13.80
C GLU A 73 30.30 -7.44 -13.32
N GLN A 74 30.97 -6.74 -14.24
CA GLN A 74 32.11 -5.88 -13.90
C GLN A 74 31.68 -4.68 -13.06
N CYS A 75 30.57 -4.01 -13.40
CA CYS A 75 30.01 -2.93 -12.59
C CYS A 75 29.72 -3.40 -11.15
N ILE A 76 29.04 -4.55 -11.03
CA ILE A 76 28.72 -5.15 -9.72
C ILE A 76 30.00 -5.40 -8.91
N THR A 77 31.01 -6.02 -9.54
CA THR A 77 32.30 -6.33 -8.92
C THR A 77 33.02 -5.05 -8.48
N ASP A 78 33.08 -4.04 -9.34
CA ASP A 78 33.79 -2.79 -9.05
C ASP A 78 33.09 -1.99 -7.95
N LEU A 79 31.76 -2.02 -7.91
CA LEU A 79 30.99 -1.37 -6.85
C LEU A 79 31.22 -2.03 -5.49
N GLN A 80 31.25 -3.36 -5.45
CA GLN A 80 31.61 -4.12 -4.24
C GLN A 80 33.06 -3.88 -3.80
N ALA A 81 33.96 -3.63 -4.76
CA ALA A 81 35.37 -3.35 -4.51
C ALA A 81 35.66 -1.90 -4.07
N GLN A 82 34.67 -1.00 -4.10
CA GLN A 82 34.75 0.37 -3.60
C GLN A 82 34.05 0.50 -2.23
N PRO A 83 34.65 0.00 -1.13
CA PRO A 83 34.08 0.16 0.20
C PRO A 83 34.14 1.64 0.63
N GLY A 84 33.13 2.06 1.40
CA GLY A 84 33.18 3.33 2.13
C GLY A 84 32.43 4.47 1.45
N ALA A 85 31.37 4.18 0.69
CA ALA A 85 30.35 5.20 0.47
C ALA A 85 29.46 5.33 1.71
N VAL A 86 28.71 6.43 1.76
CA VAL A 86 27.82 6.69 2.88
C VAL A 86 26.67 5.70 2.85
N THR A 87 26.57 4.88 3.89
CA THR A 87 25.44 3.97 4.09
C THR A 87 24.17 4.79 4.30
N ALA A 88 23.26 4.66 3.36
CA ALA A 88 21.93 5.22 3.44
C ALA A 88 21.13 4.46 4.51
N PHE A 89 20.00 5.04 4.96
CA PHE A 89 19.13 4.45 5.99
C PHE A 89 18.70 3.00 5.69
N SER A 90 18.68 2.61 4.41
CA SER A 90 18.37 1.26 3.93
C SER A 90 19.61 0.36 3.71
N GLY A 91 20.74 0.59 4.37
CA GLY A 91 21.94 -0.26 4.29
C GLY A 91 22.67 -0.22 2.94
N GLY A 92 22.03 0.34 1.90
CA GLY A 92 22.63 0.60 0.60
C GLY A 92 23.58 1.79 0.64
N GLU A 93 24.47 1.85 -0.34
CA GLU A 93 25.39 2.98 -0.52
C GLU A 93 24.81 4.00 -1.52
N MET A 94 24.93 5.29 -1.23
CA MET A 94 24.62 6.33 -2.20
C MET A 94 25.91 6.76 -2.92
N LYS A 95 25.88 6.75 -4.27
CA LYS A 95 27.00 7.14 -5.12
C LYS A 95 26.52 8.08 -6.23
N TRP A 96 27.41 8.94 -6.72
CA TRP A 96 27.17 9.69 -7.95
C TRP A 96 27.31 8.77 -9.16
N ASP A 97 26.55 9.00 -10.21
CA ASP A 97 26.77 8.31 -11.48
C ASP A 97 28.14 8.67 -12.07
N SER A 98 28.82 7.78 -12.78
CA SER A 98 30.07 8.13 -13.48
C SER A 98 29.94 9.29 -14.48
N ASP A 99 28.73 9.56 -14.99
CA ASP A 99 28.43 10.63 -15.93
C ASP A 99 27.56 11.76 -15.33
N TYR A 100 27.57 11.93 -14.00
CA TYR A 100 26.74 12.94 -13.35
C TYR A 100 27.00 14.34 -13.94
N GLU A 101 25.96 14.96 -14.52
CA GLU A 101 25.99 16.36 -14.98
C GLU A 101 25.57 17.34 -13.87
N SER A 102 25.54 16.89 -12.62
CA SER A 102 25.13 17.71 -11.48
C SER A 102 26.21 18.69 -11.07
N ASP A 103 25.88 19.98 -11.02
CA ASP A 103 26.79 21.00 -10.49
C ASP A 103 26.95 20.87 -8.95
N ASP A 104 27.92 21.59 -8.39
CA ASP A 104 28.21 21.54 -6.95
C ASP A 104 26.99 21.90 -6.08
N LYS A 105 26.11 22.78 -6.59
CA LYS A 105 24.90 23.19 -5.88
C LYS A 105 23.87 22.06 -5.85
N GLN A 106 23.64 21.39 -6.97
CA GLN A 106 22.75 20.22 -7.06
C GLN A 106 23.27 19.08 -6.19
N GLN A 107 24.59 18.85 -6.20
CA GLN A 107 25.22 17.84 -5.35
C GLN A 107 25.01 18.14 -3.86
N ALA A 108 25.25 19.37 -3.42
CA ALA A 108 25.02 19.81 -2.04
C ALA A 108 23.54 19.70 -1.63
N MET A 109 22.62 20.03 -2.54
CA MET A 109 21.17 19.86 -2.32
C MET A 109 20.81 18.39 -2.11
N CYS A 110 21.28 17.49 -2.97
CA CYS A 110 21.03 16.06 -2.87
C CYS A 110 21.61 15.45 -1.57
N GLN A 111 22.84 15.82 -1.20
CA GLN A 111 23.47 15.37 0.06
C GLN A 111 22.69 15.86 1.28
N THR A 112 22.25 17.12 1.28
CA THR A 112 21.43 17.68 2.36
C THR A 112 20.08 16.98 2.45
N ALA A 113 19.44 16.70 1.31
CA ALA A 113 18.17 15.99 1.26
C ALA A 113 18.32 14.53 1.73
N ALA A 114 19.41 13.85 1.39
CA ALA A 114 19.71 12.51 1.92
C ALA A 114 19.93 12.53 3.43
N TRP A 115 20.60 13.55 3.97
CA TRP A 115 20.73 13.75 5.41
C TRP A 115 19.38 14.03 6.09
N ASP A 116 18.51 14.82 5.45
CA ASP A 116 17.13 15.04 5.91
C ASP A 116 16.35 13.72 5.95
N ALA A 117 16.48 12.89 4.91
CA ALA A 117 15.81 11.58 4.85
C ALA A 117 16.23 10.67 6.01
N ILE A 118 17.53 10.58 6.32
CA ILE A 118 18.03 9.84 7.49
C ILE A 118 17.45 10.39 8.79
N THR A 119 17.36 11.72 8.89
CA THR A 119 16.78 12.38 10.07
C THR A 119 15.31 12.00 10.24
N LEU A 120 14.52 12.10 9.19
CA LEU A 120 13.09 11.72 9.18
C LEU A 120 12.91 10.24 9.50
N ALA A 121 13.73 9.38 8.92
CA ALA A 121 13.63 7.94 9.09
C ALA A 121 13.95 7.50 10.53
N ARG A 122 15.01 8.03 11.13
CA ARG A 122 15.32 7.82 12.57
C ARG A 122 14.21 8.34 13.48
N PHE A 123 13.54 9.41 13.07
CA PHE A 123 12.45 9.97 13.84
C PHE A 123 11.18 9.11 13.79
N ALA A 124 10.96 8.44 12.66
CA ALA A 124 9.86 7.51 12.44
C ALA A 124 10.10 6.12 13.02
N ASP A 125 11.36 5.75 13.26
CA ASP A 125 11.79 4.46 13.84
C ASP A 125 11.31 4.26 15.29
N GLN A 126 10.88 5.34 15.94
CA GLN A 126 10.31 5.27 17.29
C GLN A 126 8.94 4.61 17.26
N GLU A 127 8.80 3.52 18.02
CA GLU A 127 7.50 2.94 18.33
C GLU A 127 6.55 4.02 18.84
N PRO A 128 5.36 4.24 18.21
CA PRO A 128 4.34 5.07 18.81
C PRO A 128 4.03 4.54 20.20
N ASP A 129 4.22 5.39 21.18
CA ASP A 129 3.75 5.16 22.54
C ASP A 129 2.24 4.90 22.47
N PRO A 130 1.75 3.71 22.86
CA PRO A 130 0.33 3.39 22.85
C PRO A 130 -0.48 4.25 23.84
N HIS A 131 0.19 5.04 24.68
CA HIS A 131 -0.43 6.02 25.56
C HIS A 131 -0.37 7.45 25.01
N ASN A 132 0.27 7.66 23.86
CA ASN A 132 0.33 8.94 23.17
C ASN A 132 -0.69 8.96 22.03
N VAL A 133 -1.86 9.55 22.31
CA VAL A 133 -2.96 9.64 21.35
C VAL A 133 -2.53 10.36 20.06
N HIS A 134 -1.66 11.37 20.14
CA HIS A 134 -1.16 12.07 18.97
C HIS A 134 -0.49 11.12 17.99
N TYR A 135 0.32 10.18 18.51
CA TYR A 135 1.02 9.21 17.69
C TYR A 135 0.06 8.17 17.11
N ILE A 136 -0.84 7.62 17.92
CA ILE A 136 -1.85 6.66 17.42
C ILE A 136 -2.64 7.26 16.26
N THR A 137 -3.11 8.49 16.43
CA THR A 137 -3.94 9.18 15.44
C THR A 137 -3.16 9.50 14.16
N LEU A 138 -1.91 9.92 14.30
CA LEU A 138 -1.02 10.14 13.16
C LEU A 138 -0.79 8.84 12.38
N TRP A 139 -0.48 7.75 13.09
CA TRP A 139 -0.28 6.44 12.48
C TRP A 139 -1.53 5.96 11.77
N LYS A 140 -2.69 6.03 12.43
CA LYS A 140 -3.98 5.69 11.80
C LYS A 140 -4.25 6.48 10.52
N THR A 141 -3.86 7.75 10.49
CA THR A 141 -4.07 8.62 9.31
C THR A 141 -3.27 8.15 8.09
N TRP A 142 -2.02 7.74 8.29
CA TRP A 142 -1.11 7.42 7.17
C TRP A 142 -1.03 5.92 6.85
N MET A 143 -1.25 5.08 7.87
CA MET A 143 -1.05 3.63 7.84
C MET A 143 -2.36 2.84 8.01
N GLY A 144 -3.41 3.48 8.53
CA GLY A 144 -4.71 2.85 8.72
C GLY A 144 -4.98 2.29 10.11
N PRO A 145 -6.16 1.68 10.33
CA PRO A 145 -6.60 1.19 11.63
C PRO A 145 -5.67 0.12 12.24
N ASP A 146 -5.05 -0.73 11.42
CA ASP A 146 -4.17 -1.82 11.87
C ASP A 146 -2.71 -1.39 12.03
N CYS A 147 -2.45 -0.11 12.26
CA CYS A 147 -1.11 0.45 12.35
C CYS A 147 -0.21 -0.24 13.39
N SER A 148 -0.79 -0.80 14.46
CA SER A 148 -0.06 -1.51 15.53
C SER A 148 0.65 -2.79 15.04
N THR A 149 0.02 -3.54 14.12
CA THR A 149 0.63 -4.73 13.51
C THR A 149 1.76 -4.35 12.56
N GLN A 150 1.68 -3.16 11.97
CA GLN A 150 2.59 -2.66 10.95
C GLN A 150 3.80 -1.95 11.53
N GLN A 151 3.62 -1.31 12.69
CA GLN A 151 4.66 -0.64 13.48
C GLN A 151 5.89 -1.50 13.70
N LYS A 152 5.71 -2.80 13.96
CA LYS A 152 6.81 -3.74 14.18
C LYS A 152 7.75 -3.90 12.97
N ARG A 153 7.30 -3.56 11.77
CA ARG A 153 8.13 -3.57 10.54
C ARG A 153 9.11 -2.40 10.50
N ILE A 154 8.74 -1.29 11.10
CA ILE A 154 9.59 -0.10 11.22
C ILE A 154 10.53 -0.27 12.42
N ALA A 155 10.01 -0.68 13.58
CA ALA A 155 10.68 -0.52 14.87
C ALA A 155 11.22 -1.80 15.55
N GLY A 156 11.18 -2.97 14.89
CA GLY A 156 11.62 -4.23 15.51
C GLY A 156 13.09 -4.24 16.00
N PRO A 157 13.54 -5.26 16.76
CA PRO A 157 14.96 -5.42 17.15
C PRO A 157 15.91 -5.59 15.95
N GLN A 158 15.32 -5.74 14.76
CA GLN A 158 15.97 -5.75 13.47
C GLN A 158 15.58 -4.54 12.59
N GLY A 159 14.94 -3.52 13.17
CA GLY A 159 14.51 -2.20 12.65
C GLY A 159 14.12 -2.11 11.18
N LEU A 160 14.03 -0.90 10.66
CA LEU A 160 14.37 -0.74 9.24
C LEU A 160 15.83 -1.16 9.01
N LEU A 161 16.73 -1.09 10.02
CA LEU A 161 18.20 -1.06 9.89
C LEU A 161 18.96 -2.37 9.51
N PRO A 162 18.71 -3.57 10.08
CA PRO A 162 19.42 -4.80 9.67
C PRO A 162 18.72 -5.74 8.67
N TYR A 163 17.47 -5.51 8.22
CA TYR A 163 16.91 -6.24 7.05
C TYR A 163 17.49 -5.80 5.69
N LEU A 164 18.52 -4.96 5.75
CA LEU A 164 19.06 -4.19 4.66
C LEU A 164 20.46 -4.63 4.22
N GLU A 165 21.05 -5.60 4.93
CA GLU A 165 22.32 -6.19 4.52
C GLU A 165 22.09 -7.16 3.36
N GLY A 166 22.35 -6.66 2.15
CA GLY A 166 22.72 -7.50 1.01
C GLY A 166 21.80 -7.43 -0.21
N TRP A 167 21.53 -6.25 -0.79
CA TRP A 167 20.93 -6.16 -2.13
C TRP A 167 21.52 -5.04 -3.00
N GLN A 168 21.52 -5.30 -4.31
CA GLN A 168 22.19 -4.56 -5.39
C GLN A 168 21.21 -4.09 -6.47
N GLU A 169 20.06 -3.53 -6.07
CA GLU A 169 19.22 -2.84 -7.05
C GLU A 169 19.65 -1.38 -7.14
N PHE A 170 20.12 -1.00 -8.32
CA PHE A 170 20.55 0.36 -8.59
C PHE A 170 19.36 1.18 -9.06
N TRP A 171 19.12 2.29 -8.36
CA TRP A 171 18.05 3.21 -8.72
C TRP A 171 18.64 4.53 -9.20
N TRP A 172 18.30 4.87 -10.44
CA TRP A 172 18.56 6.21 -10.97
C TRP A 172 17.57 7.19 -10.35
N LEU A 173 18.10 8.07 -9.52
CA LEU A 173 17.33 9.14 -8.93
C LEU A 173 17.38 10.36 -9.84
N ARG A 174 16.61 10.34 -10.94
CA ARG A 174 16.23 11.58 -11.62
C ARG A 174 15.18 12.28 -10.76
N MET A 175 15.63 12.84 -9.64
CA MET A 175 14.76 13.60 -8.76
C MET A 175 14.73 15.05 -9.21
N ASP A 176 13.54 15.48 -9.63
CA ASP A 176 13.25 16.90 -9.70
C ASP A 176 13.07 17.43 -8.26
N LEU A 177 14.19 17.79 -7.63
CA LEU A 177 14.21 18.50 -6.35
C LEU A 177 14.01 20.02 -6.55
N GLN A 178 13.79 20.48 -7.79
CA GLN A 178 13.62 21.90 -8.06
C GLN A 178 12.33 22.40 -7.39
N GLY A 179 12.46 23.46 -6.60
CA GLY A 179 11.34 24.00 -5.81
C GLY A 179 11.06 23.26 -4.50
N MET A 180 11.71 22.12 -4.23
CA MET A 180 11.70 21.51 -2.90
C MET A 180 12.78 22.14 -2.02
N VAL A 181 12.45 22.33 -0.75
CA VAL A 181 13.36 22.90 0.24
C VAL A 181 13.85 21.82 1.20
N TRP A 182 14.99 22.02 1.85
CA TRP A 182 15.49 21.12 2.90
C TRP A 182 14.73 21.34 4.21
N ILE A 183 14.84 20.37 5.14
CA ILE A 183 14.05 20.33 6.37
C ILE A 183 14.27 21.57 7.24
N GLN A 184 15.52 22.06 7.36
CA GLN A 184 15.82 23.24 8.18
C GLN A 184 15.19 24.51 7.62
N TYR A 185 15.24 24.71 6.30
CA TYR A 185 14.55 25.84 5.69
C TYR A 185 13.04 25.73 5.84
N LYS A 186 12.48 24.51 5.79
CA LYS A 186 11.06 24.30 6.07
C LYS A 186 10.70 24.62 7.52
N ILE A 187 11.56 24.29 8.48
CA ILE A 187 11.40 24.65 9.89
C ILE A 187 11.39 26.18 10.05
N ASP A 188 12.33 26.89 9.41
CA ASP A 188 12.38 28.35 9.46
C ASP A 188 11.09 28.97 8.89
N GLN A 189 10.56 28.42 7.78
CA GLN A 189 9.25 28.83 7.24
C GLN A 189 8.09 28.57 8.20
N ILE A 190 8.09 27.42 8.90
CA ILE A 190 7.09 27.10 9.93
C ILE A 190 7.18 28.10 11.08
N GLU A 191 8.38 28.42 11.57
CA GLU A 191 8.58 29.41 12.63
C GLU A 191 8.10 30.81 12.23
N GLU A 192 8.36 31.21 10.98
CA GLU A 192 7.91 32.49 10.44
C GLU A 192 6.38 32.58 10.38
N GLU A 193 5.71 31.58 9.83
CA GLU A 193 4.24 31.55 9.72
C GLU A 193 3.57 31.51 11.11
N LEU A 194 4.11 30.71 12.02
CA LEU A 194 3.71 30.70 13.42
C LEU A 194 3.92 32.07 14.07
N THR A 195 5.05 32.74 13.84
CA THR A 195 5.26 34.10 14.37
C THR A 195 4.22 35.08 13.84
N ASN A 196 3.83 34.93 12.58
CA ASN A 196 2.94 35.84 11.86
C ASN A 196 1.45 35.70 12.17
N GLY A 197 1.01 34.68 12.90
CA GLY A 197 -0.43 34.48 13.09
C GLY A 197 -1.02 33.28 12.37
N ASN A 198 -0.29 32.71 11.42
CA ASN A 198 -0.82 31.69 10.54
C ASN A 198 -0.62 30.33 11.18
N THR A 199 -1.70 29.56 11.34
CA THR A 199 -1.63 28.16 11.78
C THR A 199 -2.21 27.23 10.72
N GLU A 200 -2.75 27.78 9.64
CA GLU A 200 -3.42 27.02 8.59
C GLU A 200 -2.42 26.26 7.72
N LYS A 201 -1.23 26.83 7.49
CA LYS A 201 -0.18 26.20 6.69
C LYS A 201 0.48 25.03 7.42
N GLU A 202 0.62 25.17 8.72
CA GLU A 202 1.22 24.20 9.64
C GLU A 202 0.35 22.97 9.79
N ARG A 203 -0.96 23.09 9.58
CA ARG A 203 -1.84 21.94 9.47
C ARG A 203 -1.76 21.27 8.11
N LYS A 204 -1.29 21.93 7.05
CA LYS A 204 -1.25 21.34 5.70
C LYS A 204 -0.02 20.47 5.52
N ALA A 205 -0.21 19.15 5.59
CA ALA A 205 0.87 18.19 5.38
C ALA A 205 1.60 18.43 4.05
N GLU A 206 0.87 18.79 2.99
CA GLU A 206 1.42 19.10 1.67
C GLU A 206 2.38 20.28 1.67
N TRP A 207 2.03 21.37 2.35
CA TRP A 207 2.89 22.55 2.43
C TRP A 207 4.21 22.27 3.18
N GLN A 208 4.17 21.34 4.13
CA GLN A 208 5.32 20.89 4.90
C GLN A 208 6.24 19.91 4.13
N LYS A 209 5.91 19.55 2.88
CA LYS A 209 6.76 18.70 2.03
C LYS A 209 8.15 19.31 1.87
N ASN A 210 9.16 18.44 1.87
CA ASN A 210 10.57 18.83 1.74
C ASN A 210 11.33 17.77 0.92
N ALA A 211 12.55 18.13 0.49
CA ALA A 211 13.39 17.26 -0.33
C ALA A 211 13.73 15.94 0.39
N GLY A 212 13.96 15.98 1.71
CA GLY A 212 14.23 14.78 2.51
C GLY A 212 13.11 13.74 2.48
N GLN A 213 11.86 14.17 2.52
CA GLN A 213 10.71 13.27 2.37
C GLN A 213 10.73 12.55 1.01
N MET A 214 11.08 13.26 -0.07
CA MET A 214 11.14 12.67 -1.41
C MET A 214 12.28 11.66 -1.53
N ILE A 215 13.47 11.98 -1.01
CA ILE A 215 14.58 11.02 -0.95
C ILE A 215 14.16 9.80 -0.12
N LEU A 216 13.52 10.00 1.04
CA LEU A 216 13.06 8.90 1.90
C LEU A 216 12.07 7.98 1.18
N HIS A 217 11.07 8.54 0.49
CA HIS A 217 10.16 7.77 -0.36
C HIS A 217 10.93 6.90 -1.36
N LYS A 218 11.95 7.47 -2.03
CA LYS A 218 12.74 6.74 -3.03
C LYS A 218 13.59 5.64 -2.40
N MET A 219 14.15 5.90 -1.24
CA MET A 219 14.92 4.90 -0.50
C MET A 219 14.05 3.74 -0.01
N MET A 220 12.76 3.97 0.27
CA MET A 220 11.82 2.93 0.68
C MET A 220 11.37 2.03 -0.49
N HIS A 221 11.51 2.46 -1.75
CA HIS A 221 11.33 1.58 -2.91
C HIS A 221 12.46 0.56 -3.05
N LEU A 222 13.60 0.78 -2.39
CA LEU A 222 14.68 -0.20 -2.39
C LEU A 222 14.17 -1.46 -1.70
N ASP A 223 14.08 -2.53 -2.48
CA ASP A 223 13.43 -3.82 -2.25
C ASP A 223 13.63 -4.42 -0.84
N SER A 224 14.72 -4.04 -0.17
CA SER A 224 15.02 -4.31 1.24
C SER A 224 13.99 -3.82 2.28
N ALA A 225 13.17 -2.79 2.00
CA ALA A 225 12.26 -2.24 3.02
C ALA A 225 10.88 -2.93 3.09
N LEU A 226 10.44 -3.62 2.03
CA LEU A 226 9.04 -4.08 1.89
C LEU A 226 8.86 -5.52 1.36
N LYS A 227 9.93 -6.30 1.20
CA LYS A 227 9.90 -7.68 0.65
C LYS A 227 9.12 -8.73 1.46
N VAL A 228 8.35 -8.33 2.46
CA VAL A 228 7.57 -9.23 3.34
C VAL A 228 6.08 -9.11 3.03
N ILE A 229 5.66 -9.54 1.83
CA ILE A 229 4.41 -10.32 1.59
C ILE A 229 4.62 -11.15 0.31
N ASP A 230 4.66 -12.47 0.45
CA ASP A 230 4.70 -13.46 -0.64
C ASP A 230 3.58 -13.24 -1.67
N GLY A 231 3.95 -13.21 -2.97
CA GLY A 231 3.06 -13.58 -4.08
C GLY A 231 2.38 -12.47 -4.88
N VAL A 232 2.36 -11.21 -4.42
CA VAL A 232 1.72 -10.10 -5.17
C VAL A 232 2.75 -9.02 -5.46
N GLN A 233 3.31 -9.04 -6.67
CA GLN A 233 4.07 -7.91 -7.23
C GLN A 233 3.11 -6.72 -7.40
N ALA A 234 2.99 -5.89 -6.38
CA ALA A 234 2.16 -4.68 -6.42
C ALA A 234 2.84 -3.59 -7.27
N ARG A 235 2.70 -3.69 -8.59
CA ARG A 235 3.13 -2.62 -9.53
C ARG A 235 2.17 -1.41 -9.57
N THR A 236 1.08 -1.43 -8.82
CA THR A 236 0.15 -0.30 -8.69
C THR A 236 0.68 0.72 -7.69
N ALA A 237 1.69 1.49 -8.10
CA ALA A 237 2.16 2.66 -7.38
C ALA A 237 1.09 3.76 -7.46
N VAL A 238 0.41 4.04 -6.35
CA VAL A 238 -0.52 5.16 -6.26
C VAL A 238 0.31 6.42 -5.97
N TYR A 239 0.54 7.25 -6.99
CA TYR A 239 1.30 8.50 -6.84
C TYR A 239 0.42 9.67 -6.35
N PHE A 240 1.03 10.47 -5.47
CA PHE A 240 0.73 11.78 -4.85
C PHE A 240 -0.68 12.43 -4.78
N PRO A 241 -1.56 12.56 -5.79
CA PRO A 241 -2.92 13.05 -5.50
C PRO A 241 -3.87 11.93 -5.10
N VAL A 242 -3.63 10.72 -5.61
CA VAL A 242 -4.56 9.60 -5.44
C VAL A 242 -4.27 8.87 -4.15
N ALA A 243 -3.04 8.87 -3.62
CA ALA A 243 -2.63 8.12 -2.42
C ALA A 243 -3.41 8.49 -1.15
N GLN A 244 -4.00 9.69 -1.12
CA GLN A 244 -4.69 10.20 0.05
C GLN A 244 -6.21 10.06 -0.04
N ALA A 245 -6.81 10.36 -1.21
CA ALA A 245 -8.13 9.86 -1.54
C ALA A 245 -8.13 8.34 -1.35
N SER A 246 -7.04 7.67 -1.68
CA SER A 246 -6.78 6.26 -1.46
C SER A 246 -6.63 5.90 0.00
N ALA A 247 -5.86 6.58 0.84
CA ALA A 247 -5.80 6.24 2.26
C ALA A 247 -7.22 6.22 2.85
N ARG A 248 -7.99 7.30 2.75
CA ARG A 248 -9.36 7.33 3.30
C ARG A 248 -10.40 6.52 2.50
N ARG A 249 -10.32 6.42 1.17
CA ARG A 249 -11.26 5.60 0.35
C ARG A 249 -10.91 4.11 0.39
N PHE A 250 -9.64 3.75 0.53
CA PHE A 250 -9.21 2.39 0.87
C PHE A 250 -9.67 2.11 2.30
N PHE A 251 -9.43 2.98 3.28
CA PHE A 251 -9.93 2.84 4.65
C PHE A 251 -11.45 3.06 4.80
N ASN A 252 -12.24 2.89 3.75
CA ASN A 252 -13.60 2.40 3.95
C ASN A 252 -13.42 1.04 4.64
N LEU A 253 -13.52 1.02 5.98
CA LEU A 253 -13.01 -0.01 6.91
C LEU A 253 -13.48 -1.45 6.62
N ASN A 254 -14.32 -1.64 5.61
CA ASN A 254 -14.95 -2.88 5.20
C ASN A 254 -14.54 -3.37 3.79
N GLN A 255 -13.65 -2.67 3.06
CA GLN A 255 -13.07 -3.24 1.83
C GLN A 255 -11.76 -3.94 2.16
N GLU A 256 -11.82 -5.27 2.26
CA GLU A 256 -10.67 -6.16 2.43
C GLU A 256 -9.56 -5.83 1.40
N GLY A 257 -8.35 -5.53 1.88
CA GLY A 257 -7.16 -5.26 1.06
C GLY A 257 -6.69 -3.79 1.00
N SER A 258 -7.50 -2.86 1.48
CA SER A 258 -7.15 -1.44 1.62
C SER A 258 -5.96 -1.16 2.52
N VAL A 259 -6.01 -1.71 3.73
CA VAL A 259 -4.96 -1.64 4.74
C VAL A 259 -3.68 -2.24 4.20
N THR A 260 -3.77 -3.42 3.58
CA THR A 260 -2.62 -4.08 2.95
C THR A 260 -1.91 -3.19 1.92
N ARG A 261 -2.66 -2.41 1.12
CA ARG A 261 -2.08 -1.49 0.12
C ARG A 261 -1.35 -0.30 0.75
N ALA A 262 -1.93 0.31 1.80
CA ALA A 262 -1.24 1.38 2.53
C ALA A 262 0.08 0.89 3.13
N ASN A 263 0.10 -0.37 3.59
CA ASN A 263 1.26 -0.99 4.22
C ASN A 263 2.40 -1.30 3.25
N THR A 264 2.09 -1.42 1.97
CA THR A 264 3.08 -1.61 0.91
C THR A 264 3.34 -0.31 0.15
N ASN A 265 2.69 0.80 0.52
CA ASN A 265 2.87 2.08 -0.14
C ASN A 265 3.96 2.90 0.56
N VAL A 266 5.10 3.06 -0.11
CA VAL A 266 6.22 3.87 0.39
C VAL A 266 5.85 5.35 0.64
N ASP A 267 4.85 5.89 -0.05
CA ASP A 267 4.36 7.25 0.22
C ASP A 267 3.77 7.35 1.63
N SER A 268 3.04 6.34 2.09
CA SER A 268 2.46 6.32 3.44
C SER A 268 3.53 6.43 4.51
N TYR A 269 4.63 5.71 4.36
CA TYR A 269 5.77 5.77 5.29
C TYR A 269 6.52 7.10 5.22
N ALA A 270 6.80 7.61 4.02
CA ALA A 270 7.46 8.91 3.86
C ALA A 270 6.62 10.05 4.45
N TRP A 271 5.30 10.01 4.23
CA TRP A 271 4.36 10.93 4.84
C TRP A 271 4.28 10.79 6.35
N LEU A 272 4.19 9.57 6.88
CA LEU A 272 4.19 9.32 8.32
C LEU A 272 5.43 9.91 8.98
N ALA A 273 6.62 9.62 8.44
CA ALA A 273 7.90 10.09 8.99
C ALA A 273 7.97 11.63 9.04
N LYS A 274 7.66 12.28 7.91
CA LYS A 274 7.68 13.74 7.81
C LYS A 274 6.58 14.39 8.66
N SER A 275 5.40 13.80 8.70
CA SER A 275 4.29 14.31 9.49
C SER A 275 4.54 14.13 10.98
N LYS A 276 5.14 13.02 11.43
CA LYS A 276 5.57 12.84 12.83
C LYS A 276 6.56 13.91 13.23
N TYR A 277 7.58 14.15 12.39
CA TYR A 277 8.57 15.20 12.62
C TYR A 277 7.92 16.58 12.79
N CYS A 278 7.03 16.98 11.89
CA CYS A 278 6.33 18.26 11.97
C CYS A 278 5.35 18.34 13.15
N TYR A 279 4.71 17.24 13.52
CA TYR A 279 3.77 17.21 14.64
C TYR A 279 4.52 17.41 15.97
N ASP A 280 5.64 16.71 16.17
CA ASP A 280 6.47 16.88 17.36
C ASP A 280 7.12 18.27 17.43
N LEU A 281 7.46 18.85 16.27
CA LEU A 281 8.02 20.19 16.18
C LEU A 281 7.00 21.27 16.59
N THR A 282 5.75 21.16 16.11
CA THR A 282 4.77 22.27 16.15
C THR A 282 3.62 22.06 17.14
N GLY A 283 3.36 20.81 17.52
CA GLY A 283 2.14 20.41 18.22
C GLY A 283 0.88 20.43 17.36
N TYR A 284 0.94 20.84 16.09
CA TYR A 284 -0.23 20.85 15.20
C TYR A 284 -0.28 19.57 14.36
N PHE A 285 -1.47 18.98 14.27
CA PHE A 285 -1.70 17.80 13.46
C PHE A 285 -1.50 18.16 11.97
N PRO A 286 -0.57 17.49 11.27
CA PRO A 286 -0.33 17.69 9.84
C PRO A 286 -1.42 16.97 9.04
N ALA A 287 -2.58 17.62 8.95
CA ALA A 287 -3.72 17.21 8.18
C ALA A 287 -3.35 17.05 6.69
N PRO A 288 -3.65 15.88 6.09
CA PRO A 288 -3.44 15.69 4.66
C PRO A 288 -4.51 16.48 3.86
N PRO A 289 -4.27 16.82 2.57
CA PRO A 289 -5.19 17.64 1.77
C PRO A 289 -6.67 17.18 1.76
N ASN A 290 -7.65 18.04 2.03
CA ASN A 290 -9.08 17.65 2.16
C ASN A 290 -9.37 16.71 3.35
N TYR A 291 -8.53 16.69 4.37
CA TYR A 291 -8.86 16.06 5.64
C TYR A 291 -10.10 16.73 6.24
N LYS A 292 -11.15 15.94 6.47
CA LYS A 292 -12.32 16.28 7.30
C LYS A 292 -12.30 15.42 8.56
N ALA A 293 -12.56 15.96 9.75
CA ALA A 293 -12.74 15.12 10.93
C ALA A 293 -13.97 14.21 10.74
N ILE A 294 -13.98 13.03 11.37
CA ILE A 294 -15.02 12.01 11.14
C ILE A 294 -16.42 12.50 11.54
N ASP A 295 -16.51 13.48 12.44
CA ASP A 295 -17.77 14.08 12.93
C ASP A 295 -18.50 14.94 11.89
N ASP A 296 -17.83 15.35 10.81
CA ASP A 296 -18.48 16.04 9.68
C ASP A 296 -19.21 15.03 8.81
N SER A 297 -20.36 14.54 9.28
CA SER A 297 -21.36 13.71 8.59
C SER A 297 -21.03 13.46 7.11
N LEU A 298 -20.10 12.54 6.85
CA LEU A 298 -19.76 12.18 5.49
C LEU A 298 -20.95 11.40 4.97
N SER A 299 -21.81 12.05 4.18
CA SER A 299 -22.83 11.30 3.46
C SER A 299 -22.09 10.30 2.57
N ALA A 300 -22.62 9.08 2.48
CA ALA A 300 -22.06 8.04 1.60
C ALA A 300 -21.88 8.53 0.13
N GLU A 301 -22.55 9.62 -0.23
CA GLU A 301 -22.55 10.27 -1.55
C GLU A 301 -21.33 11.18 -1.79
N GLU A 302 -20.73 11.82 -0.78
CA GLU A 302 -19.48 12.60 -0.96
C GLU A 302 -18.23 11.70 -1.06
N LEU A 303 -18.37 10.42 -0.68
CA LEU A 303 -17.31 9.41 -0.72
C LEU A 303 -17.18 8.70 -2.07
N ASP A 304 -18.08 8.98 -3.02
CA ASP A 304 -18.13 8.36 -4.36
C ASP A 304 -17.11 9.00 -5.31
N GLY A 305 -15.83 8.77 -5.02
CA GLY A 305 -14.79 8.96 -6.02
C GLY A 305 -14.42 7.65 -6.67
N PHE A 306 -14.41 7.65 -8.00
CA PHE A 306 -14.18 6.47 -8.81
C PHE A 306 -12.80 5.85 -8.54
N VAL A 307 -12.78 4.61 -8.03
CA VAL A 307 -11.59 3.76 -8.03
C VAL A 307 -11.50 3.13 -9.42
N LEU A 308 -10.38 3.36 -10.10
CA LEU A 308 -10.09 2.66 -11.35
C LEU A 308 -9.52 1.29 -10.99
N ASP A 309 -10.39 0.28 -10.95
CA ASP A 309 -9.97 -1.10 -10.80
C ASP A 309 -9.47 -1.63 -12.15
N PHE A 310 -8.15 -1.77 -12.26
CA PHE A 310 -7.51 -2.41 -13.41
C PHE A 310 -7.51 -3.94 -13.32
N SER A 311 -8.19 -4.54 -12.34
CA SER A 311 -8.08 -5.97 -11.98
C SER A 311 -6.64 -6.39 -11.69
N LEU A 312 -6.40 -7.67 -11.40
CA LEU A 312 -5.05 -8.19 -11.14
C LEU A 312 -4.15 -7.96 -12.37
N ILE A 313 -3.02 -7.28 -12.17
CA ILE A 313 -1.92 -7.14 -13.12
C ILE A 313 -0.83 -8.10 -12.67
N THR A 314 -0.41 -8.99 -13.57
CA THR A 314 0.65 -9.98 -13.32
C THR A 314 1.83 -9.73 -14.25
N GLU A 315 2.94 -10.43 -14.05
CA GLU A 315 4.11 -10.37 -14.95
C GLU A 315 3.76 -10.75 -16.41
N GLY A 316 2.70 -11.54 -16.62
CA GLY A 316 2.20 -11.90 -17.94
C GLY A 316 1.20 -10.93 -18.56
N THR A 317 0.78 -9.89 -17.84
CA THR A 317 -0.18 -8.90 -18.35
C THR A 317 0.54 -7.98 -19.33
N GLN A 318 0.10 -7.98 -20.59
CA GLN A 318 0.73 -7.17 -21.63
C GLN A 318 0.34 -5.70 -21.48
N ASP A 319 1.23 -4.79 -21.88
CA ASP A 319 0.96 -3.34 -21.83
C ASP A 319 -0.31 -2.96 -22.62
N THR A 320 -0.57 -3.64 -23.73
CA THR A 320 -1.80 -3.47 -24.54
C THR A 320 -3.07 -3.84 -23.79
N GLU A 321 -2.99 -4.79 -22.86
CA GLU A 321 -4.10 -5.17 -21.98
C GLU A 321 -4.31 -4.11 -20.90
N ILE A 322 -3.24 -3.60 -20.30
CA ILE A 322 -3.31 -2.50 -19.32
C ILE A 322 -3.92 -1.26 -19.98
N GLU A 323 -3.46 -0.91 -21.18
CA GLU A 323 -3.97 0.19 -21.98
C GLU A 323 -5.43 -0.03 -22.40
N SER A 324 -5.81 -1.27 -22.74
CA SER A 324 -7.21 -1.61 -23.03
C SER A 324 -8.11 -1.46 -21.80
N ARG A 325 -7.66 -1.89 -20.62
CA ARG A 325 -8.39 -1.71 -19.35
C ARG A 325 -8.52 -0.22 -19.01
N LEU A 326 -7.47 0.57 -19.19
CA LEU A 326 -7.50 2.03 -19.04
C LEU A 326 -8.53 2.66 -19.97
N ASN A 327 -8.47 2.34 -21.26
CA ASN A 327 -9.37 2.91 -22.27
C ASN A 327 -10.82 2.50 -22.03
N ASN A 328 -11.08 1.27 -21.55
CA ASN A 328 -12.42 0.83 -21.17
C ASN A 328 -12.96 1.66 -20.01
N VAL A 329 -12.15 1.85 -18.97
CA VAL A 329 -12.49 2.72 -17.83
C VAL A 329 -12.78 4.15 -18.30
N VAL A 330 -11.90 4.75 -19.10
CA VAL A 330 -12.06 6.12 -19.63
C VAL A 330 -13.31 6.28 -20.50
N SER A 331 -13.61 5.28 -21.35
CA SER A 331 -14.76 5.32 -22.27
C SER A 331 -16.11 5.39 -21.54
N ARG A 332 -16.18 4.85 -20.31
CA ARG A 332 -17.39 4.89 -19.49
C ARG A 332 -17.70 6.27 -18.94
N PHE A 333 -16.73 7.19 -18.91
CA PHE A 333 -16.94 8.58 -18.49
C PHE A 333 -17.43 9.50 -19.63
N GLY A 334 -17.35 9.05 -20.88
CA GLY A 334 -17.74 9.86 -22.05
C GLY A 334 -19.24 9.91 -22.34
N THR A 335 -20.05 9.13 -21.62
CA THR A 335 -21.51 9.05 -21.88
C THR A 335 -22.27 9.63 -20.68
N PRO A 336 -22.93 10.80 -20.82
CA PRO A 336 -23.75 11.33 -19.73
C PRO A 336 -24.89 10.35 -19.40
N PRO A 337 -25.29 10.21 -18.12
CA PRO A 337 -26.36 9.27 -17.76
C PRO A 337 -27.67 9.74 -18.39
N SER A 338 -28.27 8.89 -19.24
CA SER A 338 -29.67 9.04 -19.63
C SER A 338 -30.56 8.96 -18.39
N ALA A 339 -31.63 9.77 -18.39
CA ALA A 339 -32.57 9.92 -17.28
C ALA A 339 -33.02 8.58 -16.68
N LEU A 340 -33.00 8.56 -15.34
CA LEU A 340 -33.29 7.46 -14.41
C LEU A 340 -34.34 6.43 -14.90
N ALA A 341 -33.85 5.31 -15.43
CA ALA A 341 -34.53 4.04 -15.28
C ALA A 341 -34.33 3.52 -13.84
N PRO A 342 -35.27 2.75 -13.26
CA PRO A 342 -35.10 2.17 -11.93
C PRO A 342 -33.79 1.37 -11.87
N LYS A 343 -32.98 1.64 -10.83
CA LYS A 343 -31.65 1.04 -10.65
C LYS A 343 -31.78 -0.50 -10.62
N PRO A 344 -31.03 -1.25 -11.46
CA PRO A 344 -30.98 -2.71 -11.34
C PRO A 344 -30.38 -3.09 -9.98
N ARG A 345 -30.95 -4.12 -9.36
CA ARG A 345 -30.47 -4.65 -8.08
C ARG A 345 -29.11 -5.33 -8.26
N LYS A 346 -28.33 -5.43 -7.17
CA LYS A 346 -27.04 -6.10 -7.18
C LYS A 346 -27.23 -7.57 -7.59
N PRO A 347 -26.42 -8.07 -8.51
CA PRO A 347 -26.51 -9.46 -8.89
C PRO A 347 -25.76 -10.39 -7.97
N LEU A 348 -26.27 -11.62 -7.88
CA LEU A 348 -25.59 -12.71 -7.19
C LEU A 348 -24.71 -13.48 -8.18
N SER A 349 -23.48 -13.77 -7.74
CA SER A 349 -22.52 -14.60 -8.44
C SER A 349 -22.36 -15.91 -7.67
N ILE A 350 -22.69 -17.04 -8.30
CA ILE A 350 -22.53 -18.38 -7.73
C ILE A 350 -21.41 -19.09 -8.50
N THR A 351 -20.38 -19.55 -7.80
CA THR A 351 -19.29 -20.34 -8.40
C THR A 351 -19.47 -21.81 -8.02
N MET A 352 -19.57 -22.68 -9.03
CA MET A 352 -19.67 -24.12 -8.83
C MET A 352 -18.34 -24.81 -9.16
N VAL A 353 -17.98 -25.84 -8.39
CA VAL A 353 -16.77 -26.64 -8.61
C VAL A 353 -17.17 -28.11 -8.72
N SER A 354 -16.88 -28.75 -9.85
CA SER A 354 -17.02 -30.21 -10.01
C SER A 354 -15.65 -30.87 -9.93
N ASN A 355 -15.55 -31.98 -9.22
CA ASN A 355 -14.31 -32.70 -9.02
C ASN A 355 -14.34 -33.98 -9.85
N VAL A 356 -13.51 -34.09 -10.89
CA VAL A 356 -13.49 -35.28 -11.76
C VAL A 356 -12.52 -36.30 -11.19
N ASN A 357 -13.05 -37.33 -10.53
CA ASN A 357 -12.24 -38.41 -9.98
C ASN A 357 -11.64 -39.27 -11.10
N SER A 358 -10.33 -39.15 -11.31
CA SER A 358 -9.54 -40.21 -11.91
C SER A 358 -8.34 -40.48 -11.02
N HIS A 359 -8.14 -41.74 -10.64
CA HIS A 359 -7.20 -42.18 -9.61
C HIS A 359 -5.80 -41.52 -9.72
N ALA A 360 -5.44 -40.63 -8.78
CA ALA A 360 -4.11 -40.46 -8.17
C ALA A 360 -4.10 -39.33 -7.12
N VAL A 361 -3.17 -39.42 -6.17
CA VAL A 361 -3.12 -38.77 -4.84
C VAL A 361 -2.50 -37.36 -4.84
N LYS A 362 -3.19 -36.36 -4.25
CA LYS A 362 -2.72 -35.37 -3.24
C LYS A 362 -3.75 -34.24 -3.12
N SER A 363 -4.17 -33.92 -1.89
CA SER A 363 -5.17 -32.88 -1.62
C SER A 363 -4.58 -31.49 -1.93
N CYS A 364 -5.37 -30.65 -2.61
CA CYS A 364 -5.10 -29.22 -2.73
C CYS A 364 -5.69 -28.51 -1.50
N GLY A 365 -5.08 -27.42 -1.06
CA GLY A 365 -5.52 -26.64 0.10
C GLY A 365 -6.98 -26.23 0.00
N GLU A 366 -7.65 -26.13 1.15
CA GLU A 366 -9.05 -25.72 1.28
C GLU A 366 -9.21 -24.29 0.73
N THR A 367 -10.16 -24.09 -0.19
CA THR A 367 -10.62 -22.75 -0.56
C THR A 367 -11.56 -22.24 0.54
N GLU A 368 -11.41 -21.00 0.98
CA GLU A 368 -12.35 -20.34 1.89
C GLU A 368 -13.68 -20.07 1.17
N GLY A 369 -14.56 -21.07 1.21
CA GLY A 369 -15.91 -21.03 0.67
C GLY A 369 -16.69 -22.24 1.17
N GLU A 370 -17.99 -22.07 1.45
CA GLU A 370 -18.81 -23.17 1.93
C GLU A 370 -19.01 -24.19 0.80
N LYS A 371 -18.57 -25.43 1.03
CA LYS A 371 -18.77 -26.52 0.08
C LYS A 371 -20.24 -26.97 0.14
N LEU A 372 -20.99 -26.65 -0.89
CA LEU A 372 -22.36 -27.12 -1.05
C LEU A 372 -22.36 -28.57 -1.57
N THR A 373 -23.21 -29.41 -0.97
CA THR A 373 -23.46 -30.78 -1.43
C THR A 373 -24.92 -30.83 -1.89
N PRO A 374 -25.23 -31.37 -3.09
CA PRO A 374 -26.60 -31.41 -3.56
C PRO A 374 -27.46 -32.31 -2.67
N GLU A 375 -28.71 -31.93 -2.43
CA GLU A 375 -29.67 -32.76 -1.70
C GLU A 375 -30.20 -33.91 -2.55
N GLU A 376 -30.38 -33.65 -3.85
CA GLU A 376 -30.80 -34.63 -4.86
C GLU A 376 -29.95 -34.50 -6.12
N GLY A 377 -29.62 -35.62 -6.76
CA GLY A 377 -28.74 -35.69 -7.93
C GLY A 377 -27.28 -36.00 -7.59
N SER A 378 -26.43 -36.06 -8.63
CA SER A 378 -24.99 -36.29 -8.48
C SER A 378 -24.22 -35.05 -8.94
N ALA A 379 -23.45 -34.44 -8.03
CA ALA A 379 -22.46 -33.42 -8.39
C ALA A 379 -21.26 -34.02 -9.17
N ASP A 380 -21.10 -35.34 -9.09
CA ASP A 380 -20.11 -36.09 -9.85
C ASP A 380 -20.72 -36.45 -11.20
N VAL A 381 -20.34 -35.70 -12.24
CA VAL A 381 -20.72 -36.00 -13.62
C VAL A 381 -19.72 -37.01 -14.18
N GLU A 382 -20.15 -38.24 -14.44
CA GLU A 382 -19.33 -39.19 -15.21
C GLU A 382 -19.16 -38.66 -16.64
N LEU A 383 -17.97 -38.18 -16.96
CA LEU A 383 -17.65 -37.75 -18.32
C LEU A 383 -17.52 -38.99 -19.21
N LEU A 384 -18.37 -39.09 -20.22
CA LEU A 384 -18.18 -40.05 -21.31
C LEU A 384 -16.78 -39.83 -21.94
N PRO A 385 -16.09 -40.89 -22.38
CA PRO A 385 -14.72 -40.80 -22.91
C PRO A 385 -14.56 -39.75 -24.03
N ASP A 386 -15.60 -39.54 -24.83
CA ASP A 386 -15.62 -38.58 -25.94
C ASP A 386 -15.70 -37.11 -25.49
N VAL A 387 -16.13 -36.87 -24.24
CA VAL A 387 -16.24 -35.54 -23.63
C VAL A 387 -14.99 -35.19 -22.82
N ALA A 388 -14.26 -36.19 -22.32
CA ALA A 388 -13.05 -36.02 -21.50
C ALA A 388 -11.92 -35.22 -22.20
N GLY A 389 -11.94 -35.12 -23.54
CA GLY A 389 -11.02 -34.31 -24.32
C GLY A 389 -11.51 -32.89 -24.66
N ASN A 390 -12.78 -32.56 -24.44
CA ASN A 390 -13.38 -31.28 -24.83
C ASN A 390 -13.57 -30.35 -23.62
N THR A 391 -12.47 -29.73 -23.18
CA THR A 391 -12.45 -28.82 -22.02
C THR A 391 -13.23 -27.51 -22.24
N LYS A 392 -13.80 -27.28 -23.43
CA LYS A 392 -14.55 -26.05 -23.74
C LYS A 392 -16.02 -26.15 -23.36
N ASN A 393 -16.58 -27.34 -23.35
CA ASN A 393 -18.02 -27.58 -23.15
C ASN A 393 -18.22 -28.70 -22.11
N LEU A 394 -17.72 -28.48 -20.90
CA LEU A 394 -18.00 -29.42 -19.80
C LEU A 394 -19.49 -29.31 -19.42
N PRO A 395 -20.18 -30.45 -19.15
CA PRO A 395 -21.56 -30.46 -18.68
C PRO A 395 -21.70 -29.72 -17.34
N TRP A 396 -22.87 -29.15 -17.06
CA TRP A 396 -23.12 -28.52 -15.77
C TRP A 396 -23.23 -29.58 -14.66
N PRO A 397 -22.84 -29.28 -13.41
CA PRO A 397 -23.14 -30.18 -12.30
C PRO A 397 -24.66 -30.25 -12.14
N GLY A 398 -25.20 -31.46 -12.23
CA GLY A 398 -26.61 -31.70 -11.98
C GLY A 398 -26.92 -31.77 -10.49
N GLY A 399 -28.14 -31.38 -10.12
CA GLY A 399 -28.66 -31.56 -8.77
C GLY A 399 -29.41 -30.35 -8.24
N SER A 400 -29.84 -30.47 -6.98
CA SER A 400 -30.51 -29.41 -6.24
C SER A 400 -29.66 -28.93 -5.06
N PHE A 401 -29.39 -27.64 -4.99
CA PHE A 401 -28.52 -27.01 -3.99
C PHE A 401 -29.29 -25.97 -3.18
N LYS A 402 -29.40 -26.18 -1.86
CA LYS A 402 -29.97 -25.15 -0.98
C LYS A 402 -28.96 -24.05 -0.71
N LEU A 403 -29.41 -22.81 -0.83
CA LEU A 403 -28.64 -21.59 -0.61
C LEU A 403 -29.35 -20.73 0.43
N ASN A 404 -28.62 -20.22 1.41
CA ASN A 404 -29.13 -19.20 2.32
C ASN A 404 -28.56 -17.85 1.89
N ILE A 405 -29.42 -16.99 1.31
CA ILE A 405 -29.02 -15.67 0.83
C ILE A 405 -29.84 -14.65 1.62
N GLU A 406 -29.16 -13.81 2.40
CA GLU A 406 -29.79 -12.76 3.21
C GLU A 406 -30.88 -13.26 4.19
N GLY A 407 -30.79 -14.53 4.62
CA GLY A 407 -31.72 -15.15 5.58
C GLY A 407 -32.93 -15.83 4.94
N ASP A 408 -33.08 -15.76 3.62
CA ASP A 408 -34.09 -16.51 2.87
C ASP A 408 -33.48 -17.81 2.29
N GLU A 409 -34.28 -18.88 2.29
CA GLU A 409 -33.90 -20.16 1.68
C GLU A 409 -34.22 -20.17 0.18
N TYR A 410 -33.20 -20.43 -0.63
CA TYR A 410 -33.28 -20.59 -2.07
C TYR A 410 -32.82 -22.00 -2.46
N GLU A 411 -33.28 -22.47 -3.62
CA GLU A 411 -32.89 -23.76 -4.15
C GLU A 411 -32.43 -23.58 -5.59
N ASP A 412 -31.17 -23.83 -5.90
CA ASP A 412 -30.68 -23.84 -7.27
C ASP A 412 -30.79 -25.26 -7.86
N LYS A 413 -31.45 -25.40 -9.00
CA LYS A 413 -31.59 -26.68 -9.70
C LYS A 413 -30.96 -26.62 -11.07
N SER A 414 -30.07 -27.56 -11.35
CA SER A 414 -29.53 -27.81 -12.69
C SER A 414 -29.77 -29.25 -13.11
N ASP A 415 -30.17 -29.43 -14.37
CA ASP A 415 -30.32 -30.75 -15.00
C ASP A 415 -29.05 -31.19 -15.73
N SER A 416 -27.91 -30.54 -15.46
CA SER A 416 -26.61 -30.71 -16.15
C SER A 416 -26.54 -30.15 -17.57
N THR A 417 -27.66 -29.69 -18.16
CA THR A 417 -27.71 -29.18 -19.55
C THR A 417 -27.77 -27.66 -19.63
N ASN A 418 -28.06 -26.98 -18.52
CA ASN A 418 -28.18 -25.52 -18.46
C ASN A 418 -27.51 -24.94 -17.19
N PRO A 419 -27.29 -23.61 -17.14
CA PRO A 419 -26.61 -22.94 -16.03
C PRO A 419 -27.31 -23.02 -14.66
N GLY A 420 -28.45 -23.71 -14.56
CA GLY A 420 -29.27 -23.76 -13.37
C GLY A 420 -30.37 -22.70 -13.36
N ARG A 421 -31.27 -22.84 -12.40
CA ARG A 421 -32.36 -21.90 -12.11
C ARG A 421 -32.49 -21.79 -10.60
N LEU A 422 -32.55 -20.56 -10.12
CA LEU A 422 -32.71 -20.27 -8.70
C LEU A 422 -34.20 -20.18 -8.35
N PHE A 423 -34.67 -21.10 -7.54
CA PHE A 423 -36.03 -21.15 -7.02
C PHE A 423 -36.07 -20.42 -5.69
N CYS A 424 -36.73 -19.26 -5.67
CA CYS A 424 -37.04 -18.52 -4.46
C CYS A 424 -38.46 -18.93 -4.00
N PRO A 425 -38.82 -18.75 -2.71
CA PRO A 425 -40.15 -19.11 -2.20
C PRO A 425 -41.33 -18.48 -2.96
N LYS A 426 -41.09 -17.38 -3.71
CA LYS A 426 -42.13 -16.60 -4.41
C LYS A 426 -41.89 -16.42 -5.91
N LYS A 427 -40.72 -16.79 -6.43
CA LYS A 427 -40.34 -16.49 -7.82
C LYS A 427 -39.23 -17.43 -8.29
N GLU A 428 -39.30 -17.83 -9.55
CA GLU A 428 -38.22 -18.49 -10.26
C GLU A 428 -37.34 -17.44 -10.95
N ILE A 429 -36.04 -17.48 -10.70
CA ILE A 429 -35.07 -16.58 -11.30
C ILE A 429 -34.22 -17.40 -12.29
N SER A 430 -34.30 -17.03 -13.57
CA SER A 430 -33.43 -17.60 -14.59
C SER A 430 -32.01 -17.09 -14.38
N CYS A 431 -31.05 -18.01 -14.33
CA CYS A 431 -29.65 -17.66 -14.27
C CYS A 431 -29.02 -17.78 -15.65
N ALA A 432 -28.04 -16.92 -15.91
CA ALA A 432 -27.24 -16.92 -17.13
C ALA A 432 -25.80 -17.28 -16.79
N GLU A 433 -25.16 -18.01 -17.70
CA GLU A 433 -23.72 -18.22 -17.63
C GLU A 433 -22.99 -16.91 -17.91
N ASP A 434 -22.00 -16.57 -17.08
CA ASP A 434 -21.17 -15.40 -17.36
C ASP A 434 -20.36 -15.63 -18.64
N SER A 435 -20.55 -14.74 -19.62
CA SER A 435 -19.88 -14.74 -20.92
C SER A 435 -18.34 -14.77 -20.84
N VAL A 436 -17.76 -14.38 -19.70
CA VAL A 436 -16.32 -14.40 -19.44
C VAL A 436 -15.73 -15.81 -19.55
N LYS A 437 -16.56 -16.86 -19.42
CA LYS A 437 -16.17 -18.28 -19.50
C LYS A 437 -15.66 -18.75 -20.88
N SER A 438 -15.82 -17.95 -21.94
CA SER A 438 -15.40 -18.35 -23.30
C SER A 438 -14.08 -17.77 -23.76
N LYS A 439 -13.43 -16.90 -22.97
CA LYS A 439 -12.07 -16.46 -23.26
C LYS A 439 -11.08 -17.45 -22.67
N LYS A 440 -10.12 -17.88 -23.49
CA LYS A 440 -9.08 -18.88 -23.25
C LYS A 440 -8.05 -18.43 -22.20
N VAL A 441 -8.48 -17.79 -21.12
CA VAL A 441 -7.65 -17.45 -19.98
C VAL A 441 -7.46 -18.75 -19.22
N ARG A 442 -6.33 -19.40 -19.51
CA ARG A 442 -5.76 -20.60 -18.87
C ARG A 442 -6.65 -21.24 -17.81
N SER A 443 -7.19 -22.43 -18.10
CA SER A 443 -7.69 -23.34 -17.08
C SER A 443 -6.68 -23.38 -15.92
N LEU A 444 -7.13 -23.04 -14.71
CA LEU A 444 -6.31 -23.12 -13.50
C LEU A 444 -5.95 -24.60 -13.30
N LYS A 445 -4.73 -24.98 -13.65
CA LYS A 445 -4.21 -26.34 -13.48
C LYS A 445 -3.64 -26.48 -12.06
N CYS A 446 -4.40 -27.07 -11.15
CA CYS A 446 -3.87 -27.64 -9.91
C CYS A 446 -3.76 -29.15 -10.08
N GLY A 447 -2.55 -29.65 -10.36
CA GLY A 447 -2.37 -31.03 -10.82
C GLY A 447 -3.11 -31.29 -12.14
N ASP A 448 -2.88 -32.44 -12.76
CA ASP A 448 -3.25 -32.64 -14.17
C ASP A 448 -4.77 -32.72 -14.46
N ARG A 449 -5.70 -32.65 -13.47
CA ARG A 449 -7.09 -33.10 -13.70
C ARG A 449 -8.24 -32.43 -12.91
N VAL A 450 -8.08 -31.23 -12.37
CA VAL A 450 -9.23 -30.47 -11.79
C VAL A 450 -9.63 -29.32 -12.72
N PHE A 451 -10.93 -29.22 -13.04
CA PHE A 451 -11.50 -28.15 -13.86
C PHE A 451 -12.49 -27.33 -13.01
N PHE A 452 -12.34 -26.01 -13.01
CA PHE A 452 -13.30 -25.11 -12.37
C PHE A 452 -14.45 -24.80 -13.35
N HIS A 453 -15.69 -24.83 -12.87
CA HIS A 453 -16.88 -24.50 -13.67
C HIS A 453 -17.21 -22.99 -13.61
N ALA A 454 -18.27 -22.60 -14.33
CA ALA A 454 -18.65 -21.21 -14.54
C ALA A 454 -18.96 -20.50 -13.23
N VAL A 455 -18.82 -19.18 -13.32
CA VAL A 455 -19.65 -18.26 -12.54
C VAL A 455 -21.01 -18.19 -13.23
N VAL A 456 -22.06 -18.51 -12.48
CA VAL A 456 -23.44 -18.30 -12.87
C VAL A 456 -23.92 -17.00 -12.23
N TYR A 457 -24.64 -16.22 -13.01
CA TYR A 457 -25.19 -14.94 -12.61
C TYR A 457 -26.71 -14.99 -12.68
N CYS A 458 -27.39 -14.61 -11.59
CA CYS A 458 -28.85 -14.57 -11.53
C CYS A 458 -29.28 -13.11 -11.32
N ASP A 459 -30.16 -12.59 -12.20
CA ASP A 459 -30.72 -11.24 -12.08
C ASP A 459 -31.92 -11.22 -11.12
N PHE A 460 -31.77 -10.53 -9.97
CA PHE A 460 -32.78 -10.44 -8.91
C PHE A 460 -33.87 -9.38 -9.13
#